data_AF-A0A497QG74-F1
#
_entry.id   AF-A0A497QG74-F1
#
_cell.length_a   1.000
_cell.length_b   1.000
_cell.length_c   1.000
_cell.angle_alpha   90.00
_cell.angle_beta   90.00
_cell.angle_gamma   90.00
#
_symmetry.space_group_name_H-M   'P 1'
#
loop_
_entity.id
_entity.type
_entity.pdbx_description
1 polymer ?
#
loop_
_entity_poly.entity_id
_entity_poly.type
_entity_poly.pdbx_seq_one_letter_code
_entity_poly.pdbx_strand_id
1 'polypeptide(L)'
;MLVRNVNERPEVVEELAAFLEQLAPSVAYLGIPTRPPAEPWVEPPTEAEFNRVFQLMAHAVPQLEALIGYEGNAFAYTGDIEEDILSITSVHPIREDGMRELLKKSGHNWDIVEKLISDNKIVKIEYKNKWFYIRNLSKKHI
;
A
#
# COMPACT_ATOMS: atom_id res chain seq x y z
N MET A 1 10.96 -1.97 -2.54
CA MET A 1 10.19 -0.71 -2.36
C MET A 1 11.18 0.41 -2.10
N LEU A 2 11.04 1.52 -2.82
CA LEU A 2 11.89 2.71 -2.71
C LEU A 2 11.30 3.66 -1.67
N VAL A 3 12.10 4.04 -0.68
CA VAL A 3 11.73 4.91 0.44
C VAL A 3 12.72 6.07 0.50
N ARG A 4 12.17 7.27 0.58
CA ARG A 4 12.94 8.52 0.59
C ARG A 4 13.96 8.52 1.72
N ASN A 5 15.18 8.96 1.41
CA ASN A 5 16.32 9.05 2.32
C ASN A 5 16.75 7.72 2.97
N VAL A 6 16.23 6.56 2.53
CA VAL A 6 16.59 5.25 3.08
C VAL A 6 17.43 4.45 2.09
N ASN A 7 16.90 4.22 0.89
CA ASN A 7 17.50 3.31 -0.09
C ASN A 7 17.51 3.88 -1.52
N GLU A 8 17.50 5.20 -1.66
CA GLU A 8 17.59 5.89 -2.96
C GLU A 8 18.99 6.33 -3.34
N ARG A 9 20.00 6.16 -2.47
CA ARG A 9 21.38 6.60 -2.76
C ARG A 9 21.98 5.85 -3.96
N PRO A 10 22.73 6.52 -4.86
CA PRO A 10 23.31 5.90 -6.06
C PRO A 10 24.06 4.60 -5.78
N GLU A 11 24.90 4.57 -4.75
CA GLU A 11 25.77 3.43 -4.44
C GLU A 11 24.94 2.18 -4.08
N VAL A 12 23.86 2.39 -3.30
CA VAL A 12 22.93 1.32 -2.91
C VAL A 12 22.16 0.78 -4.12
N VAL A 13 21.80 1.68 -5.04
CA VAL A 13 21.05 1.32 -6.25
C VAL A 13 21.93 0.56 -7.24
N GLU A 14 23.20 0.94 -7.38
CA GLU A 14 24.19 0.25 -8.21
C GLU A 14 24.50 -1.15 -7.68
N GLU A 15 24.68 -1.29 -6.36
CA GLU A 15 24.85 -2.61 -5.72
C GLU A 15 23.63 -3.51 -5.94
N LEU A 16 22.42 -2.96 -5.81
CA LEU A 16 21.18 -3.69 -6.07
C LEU A 16 21.07 -4.10 -7.55
N ALA A 17 21.43 -3.21 -8.48
CA ALA A 17 21.43 -3.49 -9.91
C ALA A 17 22.39 -4.65 -10.25
N ALA A 18 23.63 -4.61 -9.75
CA ALA A 18 24.61 -5.68 -9.95
C ALA A 18 24.16 -7.02 -9.34
N PHE A 19 23.43 -6.99 -8.23
CA PHE A 19 22.81 -8.19 -7.65
C PHE A 19 21.69 -8.74 -8.53
N LEU A 20 20.83 -7.88 -9.09
CA LEU A 20 19.73 -8.29 -9.96
C LEU A 20 20.23 -8.88 -11.28
N GLU A 21 21.34 -8.38 -11.84
CA GLU A 21 21.98 -8.97 -13.02
C GLU A 21 22.41 -10.43 -12.77
N GLN A 22 22.95 -10.71 -11.58
CA GLN A 22 23.35 -12.07 -11.19
C GLN A 22 22.14 -12.97 -10.93
N LEU A 23 21.08 -12.43 -10.33
CA LEU A 23 19.83 -13.15 -10.07
C LEU A 23 19.06 -13.44 -11.37
N ALA A 24 19.22 -12.59 -12.38
CA ALA A 24 18.59 -12.66 -13.70
C ALA A 24 17.05 -12.87 -13.67
N PRO A 25 16.28 -12.03 -12.95
CA PRO A 25 14.83 -12.15 -12.94
C PRO A 25 14.23 -11.74 -14.30
N SER A 26 13.18 -12.43 -14.73
CA SER A 26 12.45 -12.06 -15.94
C SER A 26 11.70 -10.72 -15.80
N VAL A 27 11.26 -10.39 -14.58
CA VAL A 27 10.55 -9.15 -14.25
C VAL A 27 10.91 -8.69 -12.84
N ALA A 28 10.99 -7.38 -12.63
CA ALA A 28 11.10 -6.76 -11.33
C ALA A 28 10.11 -5.60 -11.19
N TYR A 29 9.67 -5.34 -9.96
CA TYR A 29 8.70 -4.30 -9.65
C TYR A 29 9.30 -3.29 -8.68
N LEU A 30 9.46 -2.03 -9.13
CA LEU A 30 9.90 -0.91 -8.30
C LEU A 30 8.67 -0.18 -7.75
N GLY A 31 8.30 -0.50 -6.51
CA GLY A 31 7.19 0.15 -5.81
C GLY A 31 7.61 1.26 -4.85
N ILE A 32 6.68 2.15 -4.53
CA ILE A 32 6.79 3.17 -3.47
C ILE A 32 5.67 2.99 -2.42
N PRO A 33 5.74 3.63 -1.25
CA PRO A 33 4.61 3.70 -0.33
C PRO A 33 3.38 4.38 -0.97
N THR A 34 2.34 3.59 -1.25
CA THR A 34 1.05 4.05 -1.82
C THR A 34 -0.11 3.99 -0.82
N ARG A 35 0.09 3.33 0.33
CA ARG A 35 -0.81 3.30 1.49
C ARG A 35 -0.12 3.96 2.70
N PRO A 36 -0.87 4.40 3.72
CA PRO A 36 -0.29 4.92 4.95
C PRO A 36 0.65 3.88 5.59
N PRO A 37 1.93 4.20 5.81
CA PRO A 37 2.86 3.32 6.50
C PRO A 37 2.58 3.29 8.02
N ALA A 38 3.13 2.30 8.71
CA ALA A 38 3.07 2.24 10.17
C ALA A 38 3.90 3.36 10.80
N GLU A 39 5.08 3.65 10.23
CA GLU A 39 5.96 4.71 10.68
C GLU A 39 5.76 5.99 9.86
N PRO A 40 5.46 7.14 10.50
CA PRO A 40 5.08 8.36 9.78
C PRO A 40 6.22 9.02 9.00
N TRP A 41 7.47 8.65 9.27
CA TRP A 41 8.65 9.16 8.56
C TRP A 41 8.88 8.44 7.21
N VAL A 42 8.20 7.32 6.97
CA VAL A 42 8.31 6.57 5.72
C VAL A 42 7.58 7.33 4.62
N GLU A 43 8.36 7.90 3.70
CA GLU A 43 7.83 8.69 2.58
C GLU A 43 8.23 8.08 1.23
N PRO A 44 7.42 8.27 0.17
CA PRO A 44 7.88 7.99 -1.18
C PRO A 44 9.03 8.94 -1.57
N PRO A 45 9.92 8.50 -2.48
CA PRO A 45 10.89 9.41 -3.11
C PRO A 45 10.18 10.54 -3.88
N THR A 46 10.96 11.58 -4.23
CA THR A 46 10.49 12.57 -5.21
C THR A 46 10.37 11.95 -6.60
N GLU A 47 9.65 12.58 -7.52
CA GLU A 47 9.53 12.09 -8.91
C GLU A 47 10.90 12.02 -9.60
N ALA A 48 11.78 12.99 -9.32
CA ALA A 48 13.13 13.04 -9.88
C ALA A 48 14.00 11.89 -9.36
N GLU A 49 13.97 11.64 -8.04
CA GLU A 49 14.72 10.53 -7.44
C GLU A 49 14.19 9.17 -7.89
N PHE A 50 12.86 9.00 -7.94
CA PHE A 50 12.27 7.78 -8.47
C PHE A 50 12.72 7.49 -9.90
N ASN A 51 12.65 8.49 -10.79
CA ASN A 51 13.05 8.32 -12.18
C ASN A 51 14.55 7.99 -12.28
N ARG A 52 15.41 8.64 -11.49
CA ARG A 52 16.85 8.34 -11.46
C ARG A 52 17.10 6.88 -11.09
N VAL A 53 16.48 6.39 -10.02
CA VAL A 53 16.61 4.99 -9.58
C VAL A 53 16.06 4.03 -10.62
N PHE A 54 14.91 4.35 -11.21
CA PHE A 54 14.30 3.54 -12.26
C PHE A 54 15.24 3.36 -13.46
N GLN A 55 15.87 4.44 -13.95
CA GLN A 55 16.80 4.36 -15.08
C GLN A 55 18.04 3.54 -14.75
N LEU A 56 18.61 3.71 -13.55
CA LEU A 56 19.77 2.92 -13.11
C LEU A 56 19.44 1.41 -13.06
N MET A 57 18.25 1.06 -12.59
CA MET A 57 17.81 -0.34 -12.48
C MET A 57 17.34 -0.94 -13.81
N ALA A 58 16.83 -0.13 -14.74
CA ALA A 58 16.26 -0.61 -16.00
C ALA A 58 17.28 -1.33 -16.89
N HIS A 59 18.58 -1.09 -16.68
CA HIS A 59 19.65 -1.79 -17.37
C HIS A 59 19.91 -3.20 -16.83
N ALA A 60 19.58 -3.45 -15.55
CA ALA A 60 19.90 -4.69 -14.85
C ALA A 60 18.84 -5.79 -15.02
N VAL A 61 17.63 -5.44 -15.49
CA VAL A 61 16.52 -6.39 -15.65
C VAL A 61 15.82 -6.21 -17.01
N PRO A 62 15.38 -7.29 -17.68
CA PRO A 62 14.70 -7.19 -18.97
C PRO A 62 13.39 -6.39 -18.92
N GLN A 63 12.66 -6.50 -17.81
CA GLN A 63 11.37 -5.85 -17.60
C GLN A 63 11.31 -5.28 -16.18
N LEU A 64 11.42 -3.96 -16.07
CA LEU A 64 11.22 -3.21 -14.83
C LEU A 64 9.88 -2.48 -14.89
N GLU A 65 9.00 -2.75 -13.92
CA GLU A 65 7.69 -2.10 -13.82
C GLU A 65 7.59 -1.19 -12.59
N ALA A 66 6.92 -0.06 -12.75
CA ALA A 66 6.69 0.90 -11.67
C ALA A 66 5.38 0.58 -10.93
N LEU A 67 5.46 0.23 -9.64
CA LEU A 67 4.30 0.08 -8.75
C LEU A 67 4.11 1.36 -7.92
N ILE A 68 3.83 2.46 -8.62
CA ILE A 68 3.63 3.79 -8.02
C ILE A 68 2.16 4.21 -7.95
N GLY A 69 1.30 3.48 -8.67
CA GLY A 69 -0.14 3.65 -8.60
C GLY A 69 -0.74 2.95 -7.39
N TYR A 70 -1.94 3.37 -7.00
CA TYR A 70 -2.72 2.64 -6.02
C TYR A 70 -3.17 1.30 -6.61
N GLU A 71 -2.92 0.20 -5.88
CA GLU A 71 -3.13 -1.20 -6.29
C GLU A 71 -4.61 -1.58 -6.58
N GLY A 72 -5.56 -0.68 -6.31
CA GLY A 72 -6.97 -0.87 -6.60
C GLY A 72 -7.81 -1.32 -5.41
N ASN A 73 -9.09 -1.54 -5.70
CA ASN A 73 -10.18 -1.77 -4.73
C ASN A 73 -10.85 -3.14 -4.91
N ALA A 74 -10.11 -4.12 -5.44
CA ALA A 74 -10.63 -5.44 -5.75
C ALA A 74 -10.81 -6.31 -4.49
N PHE A 75 -11.59 -5.82 -3.52
CA PHE A 75 -11.99 -6.59 -2.36
C PHE A 75 -13.13 -7.53 -2.73
N ALA A 76 -13.00 -8.78 -2.30
CA ALA A 76 -14.04 -9.79 -2.38
C ALA A 76 -15.02 -9.60 -1.21
N TYR A 77 -16.29 -9.97 -1.45
CA TYR A 77 -17.31 -10.04 -0.41
C TYR A 77 -17.61 -11.51 -0.14
N THR A 78 -17.50 -11.93 1.12
CA THR A 78 -17.63 -13.34 1.53
C THR A 78 -19.01 -13.68 2.09
N GLY A 79 -19.85 -12.68 2.37
CA GLY A 79 -21.17 -12.85 2.99
C GLY A 79 -21.30 -12.17 4.35
N ASP A 80 -20.19 -11.82 5.00
CA ASP A 80 -20.14 -11.00 6.21
C ASP A 80 -19.27 -9.77 5.97
N ILE A 81 -19.93 -8.62 5.80
CA ILE A 81 -19.26 -7.37 5.49
C ILE A 81 -18.48 -6.80 6.69
N GLU A 82 -18.90 -7.05 7.94
CA GLU A 82 -18.11 -6.63 9.10
C GLU A 82 -16.82 -7.43 9.13
N GLU A 83 -16.90 -8.75 9.01
CA GLU A 83 -15.73 -9.63 8.99
C GLU A 83 -14.79 -9.31 7.83
N ASP A 84 -15.33 -9.07 6.63
CA ASP A 84 -14.53 -8.69 5.46
C ASP A 84 -13.75 -7.39 5.70
N ILE A 85 -14.41 -6.32 6.15
CA ILE A 85 -13.74 -5.05 6.46
C ILE A 85 -12.65 -5.28 7.51
N LEU A 86 -12.96 -6.06 8.54
CA LEU A 86 -12.08 -6.34 9.65
C LEU A 86 -10.85 -7.18 9.26
N SER A 87 -11.04 -8.16 8.38
CA SER A 87 -10.00 -9.03 7.83
C SER A 87 -9.10 -8.25 6.88
N ILE A 88 -9.67 -7.49 5.95
CA ILE A 88 -8.92 -6.67 5.00
C ILE A 88 -8.09 -5.60 5.74
N THR A 89 -8.70 -4.89 6.69
CA THR A 89 -7.99 -3.86 7.47
C THR A 89 -6.90 -4.42 8.39
N SER A 90 -6.91 -5.73 8.68
CA SER A 90 -5.87 -6.39 9.49
C SER A 90 -4.55 -6.55 8.72
N VAL A 91 -4.60 -6.62 7.39
CA VAL A 91 -3.42 -6.79 6.54
C VAL A 91 -3.03 -5.50 5.82
N HIS A 92 -3.97 -4.61 5.49
CA HIS A 92 -3.65 -3.31 4.91
C HIS A 92 -4.76 -2.24 5.09
N PRO A 93 -4.43 -0.94 5.12
CA PRO A 93 -5.41 0.15 5.11
C PRO A 93 -6.38 0.08 3.91
N ILE A 94 -7.68 0.24 4.13
CA ILE A 94 -8.69 0.37 3.06
C ILE A 94 -8.88 1.84 2.71
N ARG A 95 -8.73 2.23 1.44
CA ARG A 95 -9.05 3.60 1.00
C ARG A 95 -10.56 3.79 0.88
N GLU A 96 -11.05 5.01 1.11
CA GLU A 96 -12.50 5.28 1.16
C GLU A 96 -13.28 4.84 -0.09
N ASP A 97 -12.73 5.04 -1.28
CA ASP A 97 -13.31 4.55 -2.53
C ASP A 97 -13.42 3.02 -2.55
N GLY A 98 -12.40 2.31 -2.06
CA GLY A 98 -12.44 0.85 -1.92
C GLY A 98 -13.44 0.35 -0.89
N MET A 99 -13.60 1.10 0.20
CA MET A 99 -14.67 0.84 1.17
C MET A 99 -16.04 1.00 0.51
N ARG A 100 -16.26 2.08 -0.25
CA ARG A 100 -17.52 2.32 -0.95
C ARG A 100 -17.84 1.24 -1.99
N GLU A 101 -16.83 0.79 -2.73
CA GLU A 101 -17.00 -0.32 -3.68
C GLU A 101 -17.34 -1.64 -2.97
N LEU A 102 -16.68 -1.97 -1.86
CA LEU A 102 -16.96 -3.16 -1.07
C LEU A 102 -18.40 -3.13 -0.51
N LEU A 103 -18.82 -2.00 0.04
CA LEU A 103 -20.20 -1.80 0.53
C LEU A 103 -21.23 -1.96 -0.59
N LYS A 104 -20.97 -1.36 -1.75
CA LYS A 104 -21.84 -1.50 -2.94
C LYS A 104 -21.98 -2.96 -3.38
N LYS A 105 -20.89 -3.73 -3.38
CA LYS A 105 -20.91 -5.17 -3.72
C LYS A 105 -21.70 -6.00 -2.72
N SER A 106 -21.60 -5.65 -1.43
CA SER A 106 -22.31 -6.36 -0.36
C SER A 106 -23.77 -5.92 -0.17
N GLY A 107 -24.22 -4.84 -0.81
CA GLY A 107 -25.56 -4.28 -0.62
C GLY A 107 -25.74 -3.51 0.70
N HIS A 108 -24.65 -3.11 1.36
CA HIS A 108 -24.68 -2.39 2.63
C HIS A 108 -24.42 -0.89 2.46
N ASN A 109 -24.85 -0.12 3.47
CA ASN A 109 -24.67 1.33 3.53
C ASN A 109 -23.46 1.71 4.39
N TRP A 110 -23.13 3.00 4.40
CA TRP A 110 -22.01 3.54 5.16
C TRP A 110 -22.15 3.38 6.69
N ASP A 111 -23.37 3.18 7.18
CA ASP A 111 -23.70 3.01 8.61
C ASP A 111 -22.84 1.94 9.29
N ILE A 112 -22.46 0.88 8.56
CA ILE A 112 -21.60 -0.17 9.10
C ILE A 112 -20.19 0.33 9.38
N VAL A 113 -19.64 1.21 8.53
CA VAL A 113 -18.33 1.81 8.72
C VAL A 113 -18.35 2.74 9.93
N GLU A 114 -19.42 3.54 10.07
CA GLU A 114 -19.61 4.41 11.24
C GLU A 114 -19.69 3.60 12.53
N LYS A 115 -20.44 2.49 12.53
CA LYS A 115 -20.49 1.54 13.65
C LYS A 115 -19.12 0.97 13.98
N LEU A 116 -18.35 0.52 12.99
CA LEU A 116 -17.00 -0.02 13.22
C LEU A 116 -16.04 1.03 13.81
N ILE A 117 -16.21 2.31 13.45
CA ILE A 117 -15.47 3.43 14.04
C ILE A 117 -15.93 3.69 15.47
N SER A 118 -17.25 3.78 15.73
CA SER A 118 -17.77 4.02 17.10
C SER A 118 -17.38 2.90 18.05
N ASP A 119 -17.36 1.66 17.55
CA ASP A 119 -16.94 0.48 18.29
C ASP A 119 -15.41 0.40 18.47
N ASN A 120 -14.65 1.39 17.98
CA ASN A 120 -13.19 1.41 17.98
C ASN A 120 -12.56 0.16 17.34
N LYS A 121 -13.22 -0.47 16.36
CA LYS A 121 -12.69 -1.63 15.63
C LYS A 121 -11.78 -1.18 14.48
N ILE A 122 -12.08 -0.03 13.87
CA ILE A 122 -11.25 0.63 12.85
C ILE A 122 -11.05 2.11 13.18
N VAL A 123 -10.01 2.72 12.61
CA VAL A 123 -9.68 4.14 12.74
C VAL A 123 -9.62 4.78 11.36
N LYS A 124 -10.16 5.99 11.23
CA LYS A 124 -10.08 6.80 10.01
C LYS A 124 -8.84 7.71 10.07
N ILE A 125 -7.99 7.66 9.05
CA ILE A 125 -6.78 8.47 8.94
C ILE A 125 -6.68 9.14 7.56
N GLU A 126 -6.09 10.33 7.51
CA GLU A 126 -5.81 11.03 6.26
C GLU A 126 -4.37 10.76 5.81
N TYR A 127 -4.19 10.43 4.53
CA TYR A 127 -2.88 10.26 3.92
C TYR A 127 -2.93 10.72 2.46
N LYS A 128 -2.02 11.62 2.07
CA LYS A 128 -1.95 12.20 0.72
C LYS A 128 -3.32 12.68 0.19
N ASN A 129 -4.05 13.44 1.01
CA ASN A 129 -5.40 13.97 0.71
C ASN A 129 -6.46 12.89 0.42
N LYS A 130 -6.28 11.68 0.97
CA LYS A 130 -7.22 10.57 0.87
C LYS A 130 -7.49 9.97 2.24
N TRP A 131 -8.72 9.52 2.46
CA TRP A 131 -9.11 8.84 3.68
C TRP A 131 -8.83 7.34 3.57
N PHE A 132 -8.23 6.80 4.63
CA PHE A 132 -8.01 5.38 4.83
C PHE A 132 -8.61 4.92 6.15
N TYR A 133 -9.02 3.66 6.18
CA TYR A 133 -9.58 2.97 7.32
C TYR A 133 -8.63 1.84 7.71
N ILE A 134 -8.14 1.85 8.94
CA ILE A 134 -7.14 0.90 9.45
C ILE A 134 -7.68 0.13 10.65
N ARG A 135 -7.17 -1.07 10.88
CA ARG A 135 -7.50 -1.83 12.08
C ARG A 135 -7.06 -1.06 13.32
N ASN A 136 -7.93 -0.98 14.33
CA ASN A 136 -7.48 -0.50 15.63
C ASN A 136 -6.69 -1.60 16.35
N LEU A 137 -5.37 -1.42 16.43
CA LEU A 137 -4.44 -2.39 17.04
C LEU A 137 -4.45 -2.38 18.58
N SER A 138 -5.11 -1.40 19.20
CA SER A 138 -5.20 -1.32 20.67
C SER A 138 -6.14 -2.36 21.29
N LYS A 139 -7.03 -2.97 20.50
CA LYS A 139 -7.86 -4.10 20.92
C LYS A 139 -7.14 -5.42 20.66
N LYS A 140 -6.46 -5.96 21.68
CA LYS A 140 -6.04 -7.38 21.68
C LYS A 140 -7.27 -8.25 21.44
N HIS A 141 -7.22 -9.09 20.41
CA HIS A 141 -8.15 -10.21 20.28
C HIS A 141 -7.64 -11.31 21.19
N ILE A 142 -8.30 -11.47 22.33
CA ILE A 142 -8.19 -12.65 23.17
C ILE A 142 -9.26 -13.63 22.71
#